data_AF-H6NAQ4-F1
#
_entry.id   AF-H6NAQ4-F1
#
_cell.length_a   1.000
_cell.length_b   1.000
_cell.length_c   1.000
_cell.angle_alpha   90.00
_cell.angle_beta   90.00
_cell.angle_gamma   90.00
#
_symmetry.space_group_name_H-M   'P 1'
#
loop_
_entity.id
_entity.type
_entity.pdbx_description
1 polymer ?
#
loop_
_entity_poly.entity_id
_entity_poly.type
_entity_poly.pdbx_seq_one_letter_code
_entity_poly.pdbx_strand_id
1 'polypeptide(L)'
;MKNTPALRGMANVSLWAEDLIAAKEWYTKLLGVEPYFQSPNPENPAYIEYRIGDLQDELGIIDKKYTPKTATLTGTGGATLYWHVDDVAGMLEKLEELGATQYEPLTERGVDWITASVVDPFGNIIGLIHSPHYKEILNSIQKA
;
A
#
# COMPACT_ATOMS: atom_id res chain seq x y z
N MET A 1 -28.49 -16.66 -12.06
CA MET A 1 -27.85 -15.52 -11.37
C MET A 1 -26.48 -15.97 -10.93
N LYS A 2 -25.39 -15.31 -11.33
CA LYS A 2 -24.04 -15.68 -10.85
C LYS A 2 -24.03 -15.47 -9.34
N ASN A 3 -23.74 -16.54 -8.58
CA ASN A 3 -23.53 -16.46 -7.14
C ASN A 3 -22.35 -15.52 -6.90
N THR A 4 -22.67 -14.30 -6.53
CA THR A 4 -21.67 -13.27 -6.34
C THR A 4 -21.16 -13.43 -4.91
N PRO A 5 -19.85 -13.60 -4.69
CA PRO A 5 -19.31 -13.80 -3.34
C PRO A 5 -19.63 -12.58 -2.46
N ALA A 6 -19.80 -12.82 -1.15
CA ALA A 6 -20.14 -11.76 -0.19
C ALA A 6 -19.02 -10.71 -0.08
N LEU A 7 -17.75 -11.15 -0.15
CA LEU A 7 -16.60 -10.27 -0.29
C LEU A 7 -16.33 -10.06 -1.78
N ARG A 8 -16.45 -8.82 -2.23
CA ARG A 8 -16.47 -8.44 -3.64
C ARG A 8 -15.10 -8.02 -4.19
N GLY A 9 -14.19 -7.67 -3.29
CA GLY A 9 -12.86 -7.12 -3.57
C GLY A 9 -12.32 -6.42 -2.32
N MET A 10 -11.04 -6.06 -2.35
CA MET A 10 -10.47 -5.15 -1.35
C MET A 10 -10.95 -3.74 -1.66
N ALA A 11 -11.50 -3.03 -0.67
CA ALA A 11 -11.98 -1.65 -0.86
C ALA A 11 -10.96 -0.63 -0.37
N ASN A 12 -10.25 -0.95 0.71
CA ASN A 12 -9.34 -0.06 1.41
C ASN A 12 -8.24 -0.89 2.07
N VAL A 13 -7.06 -0.28 2.15
CA VAL A 13 -6.04 -0.64 3.13
C VAL A 13 -5.71 0.60 3.96
N SER A 14 -5.54 0.42 5.26
CA SER A 14 -5.10 1.47 6.15
C SER A 14 -3.62 1.25 6.48
N LEU A 15 -2.86 2.33 6.71
CA LEU A 15 -1.50 2.41 7.26
C LEU A 15 -1.48 3.48 8.37
N TRP A 16 -0.51 3.45 9.27
CA TRP A 16 -0.53 4.26 10.50
C TRP A 16 0.73 5.12 10.62
N ALA A 17 0.58 6.37 11.04
CA ALA A 17 1.69 7.27 11.29
C ALA A 17 1.41 8.19 12.50
N GLU A 18 2.47 8.58 13.21
CA GLU A 18 2.38 9.53 14.33
C GLU A 18 2.31 10.97 13.84
N ASP A 19 3.02 11.28 12.76
CA ASP A 19 3.03 12.59 12.09
C ASP A 19 2.39 12.46 10.71
N LEU A 20 1.13 12.89 10.58
CA LEU A 20 0.44 12.83 9.30
C LEU A 20 0.92 13.85 8.29
N ILE A 21 1.54 14.96 8.70
CA ILE A 21 2.07 15.94 7.75
C ILE A 21 3.31 15.35 7.07
N ALA A 22 4.23 14.80 7.87
CA ALA A 22 5.39 14.10 7.34
C ALA A 22 4.99 12.87 6.51
N ALA A 23 3.99 12.09 6.96
CA ALA A 23 3.47 10.97 6.19
C ALA A 23 2.83 11.42 4.87
N LYS A 24 2.07 12.52 4.86
CA LYS A 24 1.49 13.07 3.64
C LYS A 24 2.57 13.39 2.62
N GLU A 25 3.60 14.14 3.02
CA GLU A 25 4.69 14.55 2.15
C GLU A 25 5.42 13.33 1.57
N TRP A 26 5.71 12.35 2.43
CA TRP A 26 6.39 11.12 2.04
C TRP A 26 5.56 10.28 1.06
N TYR A 27 4.30 10.00 1.40
CA TYR A 27 3.41 9.18 0.56
C TYR A 27 3.08 9.91 -0.76
N THR A 28 2.88 11.22 -0.76
CA THR A 28 2.67 12.01 -1.99
C THR A 28 3.89 11.90 -2.91
N LYS A 29 5.12 11.98 -2.36
CA LYS A 29 6.35 11.80 -3.14
C LYS A 29 6.49 10.37 -3.67
N LEU A 30 6.17 9.37 -2.85
CA LEU A 30 6.21 7.96 -3.26
C LEU A 30 5.25 7.70 -4.42
N LEU A 31 3.97 8.08 -4.23
CA LEU A 31 2.84 7.74 -5.09
C LEU A 31 2.73 8.65 -6.32
N GLY A 32 3.30 9.86 -6.27
CA GLY A 32 3.23 10.84 -7.35
C GLY A 32 1.85 11.46 -7.54
N VAL A 33 0.96 11.33 -6.56
CA VAL A 33 -0.40 11.88 -6.56
C VAL A 33 -0.74 12.50 -5.21
N GLU A 34 -1.57 13.54 -5.22
CA GLU A 34 -2.09 14.19 -4.01
C GLU A 34 -3.23 13.36 -3.38
N PRO A 35 -3.43 13.43 -2.06
CA PRO A 35 -4.57 12.79 -1.41
C PRO A 35 -5.87 13.44 -1.88
N TYR A 36 -6.88 12.61 -2.18
CA TYR A 36 -8.18 13.09 -2.63
C TYR A 36 -9.11 13.46 -1.47
N PHE A 37 -8.83 12.94 -0.26
CA PHE A 37 -9.60 13.22 0.94
C PHE A 37 -8.67 13.40 2.15
N GLN A 38 -8.99 14.38 3.00
CA GLN A 38 -8.26 14.71 4.22
C GLN A 38 -9.26 15.16 5.28
N SER A 39 -9.13 14.65 6.50
CA SER A 39 -10.05 14.96 7.61
C SER A 39 -9.29 15.06 8.93
N PRO A 40 -9.66 15.97 9.86
CA PRO A 40 -10.76 16.94 9.74
C PRO A 40 -10.46 18.12 8.81
N ASN A 41 -9.18 18.41 8.53
CA ASN A 41 -8.75 19.41 7.56
C ASN A 41 -7.32 19.11 7.07
N PRO A 42 -6.87 19.69 5.93
CA PRO A 42 -5.54 19.45 5.37
C PRO A 42 -4.35 19.94 6.19
N GLU A 43 -4.54 20.91 7.08
CA GLU A 43 -3.50 21.49 7.93
C GLU A 43 -3.20 20.65 9.17
N ASN A 44 -4.19 19.90 9.66
CA ASN A 44 -4.07 19.01 10.80
C ASN A 44 -4.94 17.74 10.60
N PRO A 45 -4.59 16.88 9.62
CA PRO A 45 -5.36 15.69 9.33
C PRO A 45 -5.13 14.60 10.38
N ALA A 46 -6.21 13.93 10.75
CA ALA A 46 -6.23 12.65 11.45
C ALA A 46 -6.37 11.45 10.49
N TYR A 47 -6.78 11.71 9.25
CA TYR A 47 -6.96 10.74 8.19
C TYR A 47 -6.62 11.38 6.84
N ILE A 48 -5.85 10.67 6.03
CA ILE A 48 -5.47 11.04 4.67
C ILE A 48 -5.79 9.86 3.76
N GLU A 49 -6.45 10.10 2.62
CA GLU A 49 -6.80 9.03 1.70
C GLU A 49 -6.37 9.33 0.27
N TYR A 50 -5.80 8.32 -0.37
CA TYR A 50 -5.38 8.32 -1.76
C TYR A 50 -6.22 7.33 -2.57
N ARG A 51 -6.35 7.61 -3.86
CA ARG A 51 -6.70 6.61 -4.88
C ARG A 51 -5.48 6.38 -5.74
N ILE A 52 -5.07 5.12 -5.86
CA ILE A 52 -3.79 4.75 -6.46
C ILE A 52 -3.93 3.59 -7.44
N GLY A 53 -2.97 3.50 -8.35
CA GLY A 53 -2.88 2.42 -9.32
C GLY A 53 -3.99 2.39 -10.38
N ASP A 54 -3.94 1.36 -11.22
CA ASP A 54 -4.81 1.24 -12.39
C ASP A 54 -6.28 1.00 -12.05
N LEU A 55 -6.55 0.52 -10.83
CA LEU A 55 -7.88 0.19 -10.34
C LEU A 55 -8.46 1.23 -9.38
N GLN A 56 -7.72 2.32 -9.12
CA GLN A 56 -8.10 3.38 -8.17
C GLN A 56 -8.36 2.84 -6.75
N ASP A 57 -7.52 1.90 -6.31
CA ASP A 57 -7.58 1.29 -4.98
C ASP A 57 -7.38 2.36 -3.89
N GLU A 58 -8.08 2.23 -2.76
CA GLU A 58 -8.02 3.23 -1.68
C GLU A 58 -6.95 2.88 -0.64
N LEU A 59 -6.06 3.85 -0.39
CA LEU A 59 -5.02 3.80 0.64
C LEU A 59 -5.28 4.90 1.67
N GLY A 60 -5.55 4.52 2.92
CA GLY A 60 -5.71 5.43 4.04
C GLY A 60 -4.46 5.49 4.92
N ILE A 61 -4.00 6.69 5.28
CA ILE A 61 -2.99 6.91 6.33
C ILE A 61 -3.69 7.52 7.54
N ILE A 62 -3.60 6.86 8.69
CA ILE A 62 -4.38 7.17 9.89
C ILE A 62 -3.45 7.57 11.04
N ASP A 63 -3.87 8.55 11.84
CA ASP A 63 -3.19 8.87 13.10
C ASP A 63 -3.07 7.61 13.96
N LYS A 64 -1.83 7.29 14.34
CA LYS A 64 -1.49 6.11 15.13
C LYS A 64 -2.23 6.05 16.47
N LYS A 65 -2.72 7.16 17.02
CA LYS A 65 -3.57 7.13 18.22
C LYS A 65 -4.90 6.37 18.04
N TYR A 66 -5.34 6.20 16.79
CA TYR A 66 -6.52 5.40 16.44
C TYR A 66 -6.19 3.93 16.10
N THR A 67 -4.93 3.52 16.26
CA THR A 67 -4.54 2.12 16.07
C THR A 67 -5.38 1.21 16.97
N PRO A 68 -6.03 0.15 16.44
CA PRO A 68 -6.72 -0.82 17.27
C PRO A 68 -5.76 -1.42 18.31
N LYS A 69 -6.17 -1.51 19.58
CA LYS A 69 -5.31 -2.05 20.66
C LYS A 69 -4.79 -3.47 20.38
N THR A 70 -5.49 -4.22 19.54
CA THR A 70 -5.09 -5.57 19.12
C THR A 70 -4.07 -5.59 17.99
N ALA A 71 -3.90 -4.49 17.25
CA ALA A 71 -2.91 -4.37 16.17
C ALA A 71 -1.47 -4.17 16.70
N THR A 72 -1.31 -3.86 17.99
CA THR A 72 -0.01 -3.75 18.67
C THR A 72 0.38 -5.03 19.43
N LEU A 73 -0.42 -6.10 19.35
CA LEU A 73 -0.11 -7.36 20.02
C LEU A 73 0.98 -8.11 19.25
N THR A 74 2.16 -8.23 19.85
CA THR A 74 3.23 -9.09 19.36
C THR A 74 2.74 -10.55 19.32
N GLY A 75 2.62 -11.15 18.14
CA GLY A 75 2.31 -12.58 17.98
C GLY A 75 1.00 -12.94 17.25
N THR A 76 0.17 -11.97 16.87
CA THR A 76 -0.90 -12.17 15.88
C THR A 76 -0.41 -11.78 14.49
N GLY A 77 -0.66 -12.60 13.46
CA GLY A 77 -0.11 -12.41 12.11
C GLY A 77 -0.28 -10.99 11.57
N GLY A 78 0.81 -10.41 11.05
CA GLY A 78 0.79 -9.11 10.39
C GLY A 78 0.25 -9.22 8.96
N ALA A 79 -0.61 -8.29 8.56
CA ALA A 79 -1.03 -8.18 7.17
C ALA A 79 0.05 -7.43 6.38
N THR A 80 0.47 -8.01 5.25
CA THR A 80 1.31 -7.31 4.27
C THR A 80 0.46 -7.03 3.04
N LEU A 81 0.26 -5.76 2.73
CA LEU A 81 -0.29 -5.35 1.44
C LEU A 81 0.80 -5.45 0.39
N TYR A 82 0.49 -6.07 -0.74
CA TYR A 82 1.38 -6.13 -1.90
C TYR A 82 0.85 -5.26 -3.05
N TRP A 83 1.61 -4.24 -3.46
CA TRP A 83 1.33 -3.44 -4.65
C TRP A 83 1.98 -4.03 -5.88
N HIS A 84 1.22 -4.11 -6.98
CA HIS A 84 1.78 -4.49 -8.27
C HIS A 84 2.75 -3.43 -8.76
N VAL A 85 3.96 -3.86 -9.15
CA VAL A 85 4.96 -3.04 -9.83
C VAL A 85 5.60 -3.84 -10.96
N ASP A 86 5.85 -3.17 -12.10
CA ASP A 86 6.48 -3.84 -13.23
C ASP A 86 7.96 -4.14 -12.97
N ASP A 87 8.68 -3.24 -12.29
CA ASP A 87 10.07 -3.40 -11.87
C ASP A 87 10.18 -3.36 -10.33
N VAL A 88 10.27 -4.55 -9.72
CA VAL A 88 10.40 -4.69 -8.26
C VAL A 88 11.76 -4.16 -7.79
N ALA A 89 12.84 -4.40 -8.53
CA ALA A 89 14.19 -4.02 -8.12
C ALA A 89 14.36 -2.50 -8.10
N GLY A 90 13.95 -1.82 -9.18
CA GLY A 90 14.00 -0.36 -9.26
C GLY A 90 13.08 0.32 -8.22
N MET A 91 11.91 -0.27 -7.93
CA MET A 91 11.03 0.28 -6.90
C MET A 91 11.58 0.10 -5.48
N LEU A 92 12.28 -1.01 -5.20
CA LEU A 92 12.99 -1.19 -3.93
C LEU A 92 14.05 -0.12 -3.73
N GLU A 93 14.89 0.12 -4.74
CA GLU A 93 15.93 1.15 -4.69
C GLU A 93 15.31 2.53 -4.40
N LYS A 94 14.24 2.89 -5.11
CA LYS A 94 13.49 4.14 -4.84
C LYS A 94 12.96 4.22 -3.41
N LEU A 95 12.44 3.12 -2.86
CA LEU A 95 11.93 3.10 -1.48
C LEU A 95 13.05 3.25 -0.45
N GLU A 96 14.20 2.63 -0.68
CA GLU A 96 15.40 2.77 0.15
C GLU A 96 15.95 4.21 0.12
N GLU A 97 15.99 4.85 -1.05
CA GLU A 97 16.32 6.28 -1.19
C GLU A 97 15.36 7.20 -0.42
N LEU A 98 14.11 6.78 -0.26
CA LEU A 98 13.09 7.47 0.54
C LEU A 98 13.17 7.13 2.04
N GLY A 99 14.16 6.35 2.47
CA GLY A 99 14.41 6.03 3.88
C GLY A 99 13.64 4.82 4.40
N ALA A 100 13.03 4.01 3.53
CA ALA A 100 12.51 2.71 3.92
C ALA A 100 13.67 1.72 4.18
N THR A 101 13.42 0.70 5.01
CA THR A 101 14.40 -0.34 5.34
C THR A 101 13.91 -1.71 4.90
N GLN A 102 14.79 -2.59 4.43
CA GLN A 102 14.41 -3.91 3.95
C GLN A 102 13.69 -4.74 5.05
N TYR A 103 12.57 -5.36 4.69
CA TYR A 103 11.83 -6.31 5.53
C TYR A 103 12.01 -7.75 5.02
N GLU A 104 11.55 -8.04 3.80
CA GLU A 104 11.89 -9.27 3.08
C GLU A 104 12.66 -8.95 1.78
N PRO A 105 13.69 -9.73 1.43
CA PRO A 105 14.45 -9.51 0.22
C PRO A 105 13.64 -9.77 -1.04
N LEU A 106 14.11 -9.20 -2.16
CA LEU A 106 13.61 -9.56 -3.48
C LEU A 106 13.73 -11.08 -3.68
N THR A 107 12.59 -11.71 -3.92
CA THR A 107 12.45 -13.16 -4.00
C THR A 107 11.60 -13.54 -5.20
N GLU A 108 12.12 -14.41 -6.06
CA GLU A 108 11.34 -15.07 -7.11
C GLU A 108 10.44 -16.14 -6.48
N ARG A 109 9.12 -16.05 -6.72
CA ARG A 109 8.09 -16.91 -6.13
C ARG A 109 7.47 -17.90 -7.12
N GLY A 110 7.98 -17.95 -8.36
CA GLY A 110 7.49 -18.79 -9.44
C GLY A 110 7.73 -18.15 -10.80
N VAL A 111 7.02 -18.64 -11.83
CA VAL A 111 7.13 -18.10 -13.18
C VAL A 111 6.54 -16.68 -13.20
N ASP A 112 7.40 -15.69 -13.41
CA ASP A 112 7.07 -14.26 -13.46
C ASP A 112 6.40 -13.70 -12.18
N TRP A 113 6.61 -14.34 -11.03
CA TRP A 113 6.19 -13.79 -9.73
C TRP A 113 7.42 -13.35 -8.95
N ILE A 114 7.52 -12.06 -8.65
CA ILE A 114 8.61 -11.50 -7.86
C ILE A 114 8.01 -10.72 -6.71
N THR A 115 8.49 -10.95 -5.49
CA THR A 115 8.04 -10.21 -4.30
C THR A 115 9.21 -9.59 -3.57
N ALA A 116 8.99 -8.45 -2.92
CA ALA A 116 9.89 -7.90 -1.92
C ALA A 116 9.07 -7.11 -0.90
N SER A 117 9.64 -6.77 0.26
CA SER A 117 8.97 -5.83 1.16
C SER A 117 9.93 -4.99 1.99
N VAL A 118 9.48 -3.81 2.37
CA VAL A 118 10.21 -2.84 3.20
C VAL A 118 9.36 -2.39 4.37
N VAL A 119 10.00 -1.87 5.40
CA VAL A 119 9.38 -1.08 6.46
C VAL A 119 9.59 0.40 6.13
N ASP A 120 8.50 1.16 5.99
CA ASP A 120 8.55 2.61 5.79
C ASP A 120 9.08 3.34 7.05
N PRO A 121 9.39 4.64 6.97
CA PRO A 121 9.86 5.42 8.14
C PRO A 121 8.86 5.48 9.32
N PHE A 122 7.61 5.08 9.12
CA PHE A 122 6.53 5.12 10.12
C PHE A 122 6.27 3.75 10.77
N GLY A 123 6.94 2.69 10.30
CA GLY A 123 6.83 1.32 10.81
C GLY A 123 5.80 0.45 10.10
N ASN A 124 5.27 0.89 8.95
CA ASN A 124 4.36 0.10 8.14
C ASN A 124 5.10 -0.81 7.16
N ILE A 125 4.55 -2.00 6.89
CA ILE A 125 5.09 -2.90 5.89
C ILE A 125 4.50 -2.55 4.52
N ILE A 126 5.37 -2.29 3.55
CA ILE A 126 5.02 -2.12 2.14
C ILE A 126 5.54 -3.35 1.38
N GLY A 127 4.62 -4.16 0.85
CA GLY A 127 4.94 -5.25 -0.06
C GLY A 127 4.92 -4.79 -1.52
N LEU A 128 5.88 -5.27 -2.29
CA LEU A 128 5.95 -5.13 -3.74
C LEU A 128 5.76 -6.49 -4.39
N ILE A 129 5.01 -6.54 -5.49
CA ILE A 129 4.81 -7.76 -6.26
C ILE A 129 4.85 -7.46 -7.76
N HIS A 130 5.56 -8.27 -8.55
CA HIS A 130 5.29 -8.39 -9.97
C HIS A 130 4.29 -9.54 -10.13
N SER A 131 3.06 -9.21 -10.56
CA SER A 131 1.95 -10.15 -10.67
C SER A 131 1.46 -10.25 -12.13
N PRO A 132 1.66 -11.39 -12.80
CA PRO A 132 1.10 -11.64 -14.13
C PRO A 132 -0.42 -11.56 -14.15
N HIS A 133 -1.09 -11.97 -13.06
CA HIS A 133 -2.53 -11.89 -12.92
C HIS A 133 -3.04 -10.44 -12.86
N TYR A 134 -2.30 -9.54 -12.21
CA TYR A 134 -2.68 -8.13 -12.19
C TYR A 134 -2.73 -7.57 -13.61
N LYS A 135 -1.72 -7.89 -14.43
CA LYS A 135 -1.64 -7.49 -15.84
C LYS A 135 -2.75 -8.13 -16.67
N GLU A 136 -3.11 -9.38 -16.42
CA GLU A 136 -4.24 -10.04 -17.08
C GLU A 136 -5.56 -9.28 -16.85
N ILE A 137 -5.86 -8.95 -15.59
CA ILE A 137 -7.07 -8.19 -15.23
C ILE A 137 -7.03 -6.79 -15.84
N LEU A 138 -5.92 -6.07 -15.71
CA LEU A 138 -5.77 -4.73 -16.29
C LEU A 138 -6.03 -4.73 -17.80
N ASN A 139 -5.42 -5.68 -18.52
CA ASN A 139 -5.62 -5.85 -19.95
C ASN A 139 -7.08 -6.19 -20.31
N SER A 140 -7.79 -6.91 -19.44
CA SER A 140 -9.20 -7.24 -19.66
C SER A 140 -10.11 -6.01 -19.53
N ILE A 141 -9.77 -5.09 -18.63
CA ILE A 141 -10.52 -3.84 -18.40
C ILE A 141 -10.26 -2.86 -19.53
N GLN A 142 -9.01 -2.71 -19.98
CA GLN A 142 -8.65 -1.77 -21.06
C GLN A 142 -9.19 -2.17 -22.45
N LYS A 143 -9.53 -3.45 -22.64
CA LYS A 143 -10.13 -3.96 -23.88
C LYS A 143 -11.65 -3.83 -23.94
N ALA A 144 -12.29 -3.52 -22.82
CA ALA A 144 -13.74 -3.36 -22.69
C ALA A 144 -14.18 -1.93 -23.01
#